data_AF-A0A7C7SKM9-F1
#
_entry.id   AF-A0A7C7SKM9-F1
#
_cell.length_a   1.000
_cell.length_b   1.000
_cell.length_c   1.000
_cell.angle_alpha   90.00
_cell.angle_beta   90.00
_cell.angle_gamma   90.00
#
_symmetry.space_group_name_H-M   'P 1'
#
loop_
_entity.id
_entity.type
_entity.pdbx_description
1 polymer ?
#
loop_
_entity_poly.entity_id
_entity_poly.type
_entity_poly.pdbx_seq_one_letter_code
_entity_poly.pdbx_strand_id
1 'polypeptide(L)'
;MRSVLDNQDLARHPELVDFALSDGLLSLVTNYFGSVPHLNRIDLLYSVDHGGDDAISSQIYHLDPEGMRQAKLFLNLRDVGPDEGPFTFIPASETRRIVKAVKARRSAKTDMAMARYLDSELAEVGGLDKAIGVMGPAGSAGLVDTSRCLHYGSRVKPGTYRLCLYIQYCASREHGNIFDAARYAGDRVRYLATVNSQRSSMADVAAPHQMG
;
A
#
# COMPACT_ATOMS: atom_id res chain seq x y z
N MET A 1 -4.47 11.94 4.16
CA MET A 1 -3.41 11.53 3.21
C MET A 1 -3.85 11.89 1.80
N ARG A 2 -2.94 12.40 0.95
CA ARG A 2 -3.21 12.70 -0.47
C ARG A 2 -2.14 12.04 -1.35
N SER A 3 -2.54 11.51 -2.51
CA SER A 3 -1.58 11.29 -3.60
C SER A 3 -1.33 12.61 -4.31
N VAL A 4 -0.09 12.87 -4.71
CA VAL A 4 0.30 14.09 -5.43
C VAL A 4 0.92 13.80 -6.80
N LEU A 5 0.83 12.56 -7.30
CA LEU A 5 1.19 12.21 -8.67
C LEU A 5 -0.06 11.85 -9.47
N ASP A 6 -0.06 12.22 -10.75
CA ASP A 6 -1.00 11.72 -11.76
C ASP A 6 -0.27 10.98 -12.91
N ASN A 7 -1.03 10.51 -13.90
CA ASN A 7 -0.46 9.81 -15.05
C ASN A 7 0.42 10.71 -15.95
N GLN A 8 0.16 12.03 -16.00
CA GLN A 8 0.99 12.96 -16.75
C GLN A 8 2.34 13.17 -16.08
N ASP A 9 2.36 13.23 -14.74
CA ASP A 9 3.59 13.30 -13.98
C ASP A 9 4.45 12.06 -14.20
N LEU A 10 3.85 10.86 -14.17
CA LEU A 10 4.57 9.61 -14.46
C LEU A 10 5.09 9.55 -15.90
N ALA A 11 4.37 10.14 -16.87
CA ALA A 11 4.84 10.24 -18.25
C ALA A 11 6.02 11.23 -18.40
N ARG A 12 6.03 12.32 -17.63
CA ARG A 12 7.14 13.30 -17.60
C ARG A 12 8.35 12.81 -16.81
N HIS A 13 8.14 11.90 -15.85
CA HIS A 13 9.15 11.33 -14.96
C HIS A 13 9.27 9.81 -15.12
N PRO A 14 9.69 9.34 -16.31
CA PRO A 14 9.83 7.91 -16.60
C PRO A 14 10.75 7.17 -15.63
N GLU A 15 11.70 7.87 -15.00
CA GLU A 15 12.62 7.34 -14.01
C GLU A 15 11.92 6.72 -12.78
N LEU A 16 10.71 7.20 -12.44
CA LEU A 16 9.90 6.63 -11.36
C LEU A 16 9.40 5.24 -11.74
N VAL A 17 8.98 5.08 -13.00
CA VAL A 17 8.54 3.80 -13.56
C VAL A 17 9.74 2.86 -13.72
N ASP A 18 10.88 3.38 -14.19
CA ASP A 18 12.12 2.61 -14.34
C ASP A 18 12.61 2.09 -12.98
N PHE A 19 12.52 2.90 -11.91
CA PHE A 19 12.83 2.48 -10.54
C PHE A 19 11.89 1.36 -10.08
N ALA A 20 10.57 1.51 -10.29
CA ALA A 20 9.57 0.48 -10.00
C ALA A 20 9.79 -0.82 -10.81
N LEU A 21 10.46 -0.74 -11.95
CA LEU A 21 10.79 -1.87 -12.81
C LEU A 21 12.27 -2.28 -12.70
N SER A 22 12.99 -1.82 -11.68
CA SER A 22 14.36 -2.26 -11.43
C SER A 22 14.43 -3.76 -11.20
N ASP A 23 15.54 -4.39 -11.62
CA ASP A 23 15.71 -5.85 -11.49
C ASP A 23 15.54 -6.32 -10.05
N GLY A 24 15.99 -5.53 -9.07
CA GLY A 24 15.85 -5.84 -7.65
C GLY A 24 14.39 -5.94 -7.20
N LEU A 25 13.57 -4.93 -7.51
CA LEU A 25 12.14 -4.93 -7.12
C LEU A 25 11.35 -5.98 -7.89
N LEU A 26 11.54 -6.07 -9.22
CA LEU A 26 10.84 -7.05 -10.04
C LEU A 26 11.19 -8.48 -9.63
N SER A 27 12.46 -8.78 -9.32
CA SER A 27 12.86 -10.12 -8.89
C SER A 27 12.22 -10.51 -7.55
N LEU A 28 12.19 -9.59 -6.58
CA LEU A 28 11.56 -9.81 -5.27
C LEU A 28 10.06 -10.12 -5.42
N VAL A 29 9.35 -9.26 -6.16
CA VAL A 29 7.90 -9.41 -6.32
C VAL A 29 7.55 -10.62 -7.19
N THR A 30 8.28 -10.85 -8.28
CA THR A 30 8.09 -12.03 -9.15
C THR A 30 8.28 -13.32 -8.37
N ASN A 31 9.33 -13.40 -7.54
CA ASN A 31 9.57 -14.58 -6.69
C ASN A 31 8.47 -14.75 -5.64
N TYR A 32 7.95 -13.65 -5.06
CA TYR A 32 6.87 -13.70 -4.08
C TYR A 32 5.53 -14.15 -4.69
N PHE A 33 5.20 -13.69 -5.90
CA PHE A 33 3.96 -14.05 -6.59
C PHE A 33 4.04 -15.39 -7.32
N GLY A 34 5.23 -15.80 -7.76
CA GLY A 34 5.42 -16.94 -8.66
C GLY A 34 5.08 -16.65 -10.13
N SER A 35 4.89 -15.38 -10.49
CA SER A 35 4.59 -14.90 -11.84
C SER A 35 5.08 -13.46 -12.01
N VAL A 36 5.22 -13.01 -13.26
CA VAL A 36 5.50 -11.58 -13.53
C VAL A 36 4.35 -10.74 -12.96
N PRO A 37 4.63 -9.76 -12.07
CA PRO A 37 3.59 -8.93 -11.48
C PRO A 37 3.02 -7.94 -12.49
N HIS A 38 1.81 -7.47 -12.23
CA HIS A 38 1.31 -6.24 -12.84
C HIS A 38 1.76 -5.05 -11.99
N LEU A 39 2.54 -4.13 -12.56
CA LEU A 39 2.74 -2.82 -11.95
C LEU A 39 1.40 -2.09 -12.02
N ASN A 40 0.81 -1.80 -10.85
CA ASN A 40 -0.52 -1.23 -10.77
C ASN A 40 -0.49 0.26 -10.47
N ARG A 41 0.29 0.69 -9.47
CA ARG A 41 0.35 2.10 -9.08
C ARG A 41 1.74 2.57 -8.70
N ILE A 42 2.02 3.83 -8.99
CA ILE A 42 3.12 4.61 -8.44
C ILE A 42 2.53 5.93 -7.98
N ASP A 43 2.62 6.20 -6.68
CA ASP A 43 2.06 7.41 -6.07
C ASP A 43 3.09 8.04 -5.13
N LEU A 44 2.95 9.36 -4.91
CA LEU A 44 3.65 10.07 -3.86
C LEU A 44 2.65 10.43 -2.77
N LEU A 45 2.74 9.75 -1.63
CA LEU A 45 1.79 9.92 -0.54
C LEU A 45 2.28 11.01 0.42
N TYR A 46 1.53 12.11 0.48
CA TYR A 46 1.73 13.18 1.45
C TYR A 46 0.69 13.06 2.56
N SER A 47 1.15 12.92 3.80
CA SER A 47 0.29 12.84 4.98
C SER A 47 0.68 13.92 5.99
N VAL A 48 -0.34 14.54 6.58
CA VAL A 48 -0.26 15.47 7.70
C VAL A 48 -1.28 15.05 8.74
N ASP A 49 -1.14 15.57 9.95
CA ASP A 49 -2.21 15.52 10.94
C ASP A 49 -3.52 16.08 10.36
N HIS A 50 -4.64 15.43 10.67
CA HIS A 50 -5.98 15.89 10.24
C HIS A 50 -6.74 16.61 11.35
N GLY A 51 -6.12 16.85 12.50
CA GLY A 51 -6.66 17.67 13.59
C GLY A 51 -7.84 17.04 14.34
N GLY A 52 -8.03 15.72 14.22
CA GLY A 52 -9.05 14.98 14.95
C GLY A 52 -8.44 13.80 15.72
N ASP A 53 -9.10 13.38 16.79
CA ASP A 53 -8.60 12.31 17.67
C ASP A 53 -8.86 10.90 17.10
N ASP A 54 -9.88 10.77 16.25
CA ASP A 54 -10.30 9.49 15.69
C ASP A 54 -9.56 9.16 14.38
N ALA A 55 -9.09 7.92 14.28
CA ALA A 55 -8.51 7.39 13.05
C ALA A 55 -9.56 7.26 11.95
N ILE A 56 -9.22 7.73 10.74
CA ILE A 56 -10.13 7.71 9.58
C ILE A 56 -9.57 6.90 8.42
N SER A 57 -10.44 6.25 7.65
CA SER A 57 -10.12 5.56 6.38
C SER A 57 -8.85 4.69 6.50
N SER A 58 -7.76 5.03 5.79
CA SER A 58 -6.49 4.31 5.76
C SER A 58 -5.75 4.23 7.10
N GLN A 59 -6.14 5.03 8.09
CA GLN A 59 -5.55 5.03 9.44
C GLN A 59 -6.16 3.96 10.36
N ILE A 60 -7.26 3.35 9.96
CA ILE A 60 -7.86 2.20 10.66
C ILE A 60 -7.26 0.93 10.08
N TYR A 61 -6.89 -0.05 10.92
CA TYR A 61 -6.29 -1.30 10.43
C TYR A 61 -7.20 -2.00 9.42
N HIS A 62 -6.63 -2.45 8.30
CA HIS A 62 -7.38 -3.11 7.23
C HIS A 62 -6.52 -4.09 6.43
N LEU A 63 -7.20 -4.88 5.62
CA LEU A 63 -6.61 -5.66 4.53
C LEU A 63 -7.10 -5.06 3.22
N ASP A 64 -6.18 -4.91 2.28
CA ASP A 64 -6.49 -4.38 0.98
C ASP A 64 -7.09 -5.48 0.08
N PRO A 65 -8.25 -5.26 -0.56
CA PRO A 65 -8.97 -6.31 -1.27
C PRO A 65 -8.43 -6.60 -2.68
N GLU A 66 -7.59 -5.73 -3.25
CA GLU A 66 -7.17 -5.82 -4.66
C GLU A 66 -6.28 -7.03 -4.94
N GLY A 67 -6.42 -7.61 -6.14
CA GLY A 67 -5.39 -8.43 -6.76
C GLY A 67 -5.34 -9.91 -6.38
N MET A 68 -6.21 -10.41 -5.49
CA MET A 68 -6.03 -11.64 -4.68
C MET A 68 -4.76 -11.65 -3.81
N ARG A 69 -3.61 -11.25 -4.38
CA ARG A 69 -2.35 -10.90 -3.74
C ARG A 69 -1.79 -9.62 -4.34
N GLN A 70 -1.18 -8.82 -3.48
CA GLN A 70 -0.50 -7.60 -3.86
C GLN A 70 0.77 -7.42 -3.05
N ALA A 71 1.68 -6.58 -3.52
CA ALA A 71 2.89 -6.20 -2.82
C ALA A 71 3.04 -4.69 -2.95
N LYS A 72 3.09 -3.99 -1.83
CA LYS A 72 3.18 -2.53 -1.79
C LYS A 72 4.51 -2.12 -1.17
N LEU A 73 5.31 -1.36 -1.91
CA LEU A 73 6.49 -0.70 -1.40
C LEU A 73 6.08 0.61 -0.75
N PHE A 74 6.49 0.82 0.50
CA PHE A 74 6.39 2.08 1.21
C PHE A 74 7.82 2.57 1.48
N LEU A 75 8.34 3.44 0.61
CA LEU A 75 9.68 4.01 0.70
C LEU A 75 9.61 5.40 1.34
N ASN A 76 10.29 5.58 2.47
CA ASN A 76 10.36 6.85 3.16
C ASN A 76 11.29 7.81 2.42
N LEU A 77 10.77 8.97 1.99
CA LEU A 77 11.57 10.00 1.30
C LEU A 77 12.17 11.04 2.25
N ARG A 78 11.90 10.88 3.55
CA ARG A 78 12.43 11.65 4.68
C ARG A 78 12.67 10.69 5.84
N ASP A 79 13.37 11.15 6.86
CA ASP A 79 13.47 10.42 8.11
C ASP A 79 12.08 10.29 8.74
N VAL A 80 11.73 9.08 9.17
CA VAL A 80 10.43 8.76 9.75
C VAL A 80 10.66 8.08 11.09
N GLY A 81 10.26 8.77 12.16
CA GLY A 81 10.13 8.22 13.50
C GLY A 81 8.66 7.91 13.85
N PRO A 82 8.36 7.73 15.15
CA PRO A 82 7.02 7.42 15.63
C PRO A 82 5.98 8.50 15.34
N ASP A 83 6.40 9.77 15.31
CA ASP A 83 5.50 10.93 15.19
C ASP A 83 5.15 11.25 13.73
N GLU A 84 6.01 10.87 12.78
CA GLU A 84 5.81 11.04 11.34
C GLU A 84 4.78 10.07 10.76
N GLY A 85 4.12 9.25 11.59
CA GLY A 85 3.07 8.33 11.16
C GLY A 85 3.56 7.24 10.20
N PRO A 86 4.51 6.39 10.61
CA PRO A 86 5.08 5.34 9.76
C PRO A 86 3.99 4.41 9.20
N PHE A 87 4.22 3.86 8.01
CA PHE A 87 3.41 2.74 7.54
C PHE A 87 3.59 1.60 8.53
N THR A 88 2.49 1.07 9.05
CA THR A 88 2.53 0.07 10.11
C THR A 88 1.71 -1.14 9.70
N PHE A 89 2.29 -2.33 9.88
CA PHE A 89 1.64 -3.57 9.53
C PHE A 89 1.85 -4.66 10.59
N ILE A 90 0.96 -5.62 10.61
CA ILE A 90 1.06 -6.85 11.40
C ILE A 90 1.38 -7.99 10.43
N PRO A 91 2.45 -8.79 10.66
CA PRO A 91 2.83 -9.89 9.76
C PRO A 91 1.68 -10.85 9.44
N ALA A 92 1.69 -11.42 8.24
CA ALA A 92 0.57 -12.22 7.72
C ALA A 92 0.16 -13.42 8.60
N SER A 93 1.12 -14.05 9.29
CA SER A 93 0.85 -15.15 10.24
C SER A 93 0.05 -14.67 11.45
N GLU A 94 0.49 -13.57 12.08
CA GLU A 94 -0.19 -12.95 13.21
C GLU A 94 -1.54 -12.36 12.79
N THR A 95 -1.59 -11.69 11.64
CA THR A 95 -2.84 -11.17 11.06
C THR A 95 -3.91 -12.24 10.99
N ARG A 96 -3.60 -13.44 10.48
CA ARG A 96 -4.57 -14.54 10.40
C ARG A 96 -5.10 -14.94 11.78
N ARG A 97 -4.22 -15.03 12.79
CA ARG A 97 -4.57 -15.36 14.17
C ARG A 97 -5.48 -14.30 14.78
N ILE A 98 -5.09 -13.04 14.64
CA ILE A 98 -5.76 -11.86 15.19
C ILE A 98 -7.13 -11.66 14.55
N VAL A 99 -7.21 -11.67 13.22
CA VAL A 99 -8.50 -11.54 12.49
C VAL A 99 -9.49 -12.61 12.93
N LYS A 100 -9.04 -13.87 13.07
CA LYS A 100 -9.90 -14.95 13.57
C LYS A 100 -10.38 -14.68 15.00
N ALA A 101 -9.49 -14.22 15.88
CA ALA A 101 -9.80 -13.93 17.28
C ALA A 101 -10.77 -12.75 17.45
N VAL A 102 -10.62 -11.69 16.64
CA VAL A 102 -11.54 -10.54 16.62
C VAL A 102 -12.91 -10.95 16.07
N LYS A 103 -12.95 -11.66 14.94
CA LYS A 103 -14.21 -12.12 14.34
C LYS A 103 -15.00 -13.04 15.27
N ALA A 104 -14.34 -13.86 16.08
CA ALA A 104 -14.98 -14.71 17.08
C ALA A 104 -15.64 -13.90 18.23
N ARG A 105 -15.19 -12.67 18.48
CA ARG A 105 -15.73 -11.77 19.51
C ARG A 105 -16.81 -10.84 18.96
N ARG A 106 -16.74 -10.47 17.68
CA ARG A 106 -17.78 -9.66 17.03
C ARG A 106 -19.12 -10.38 17.09
N SER A 107 -20.14 -9.68 17.57
CA SER A 107 -21.51 -10.18 17.50
C SER A 107 -21.93 -10.33 16.05
N ALA A 108 -22.77 -11.34 15.72
CA ALA A 108 -23.27 -11.55 14.36
C ALA A 108 -24.05 -10.35 13.77
N LYS A 109 -24.38 -9.33 14.59
CA LYS A 109 -25.08 -8.10 14.20
C LYS A 109 -24.13 -6.96 13.80
N THR A 110 -22.83 -7.10 14.03
CA THR A 110 -21.85 -6.08 13.62
C THR A 110 -21.62 -6.25 12.13
N ASP A 111 -21.97 -5.21 11.36
CA ASP A 111 -21.98 -5.20 9.91
C ASP A 111 -20.70 -5.87 9.34
N MET A 112 -20.86 -7.05 8.76
CA MET A 112 -19.75 -7.88 8.25
C MET A 112 -19.03 -7.22 7.06
N ALA A 113 -19.55 -6.08 6.60
CA ALA A 113 -19.13 -5.38 5.40
C ALA A 113 -17.80 -4.64 5.55
N MET A 114 -17.35 -4.29 6.75
CA MET A 114 -16.13 -3.49 6.91
C MET A 114 -14.96 -4.32 7.44
N ALA A 115 -14.01 -4.62 6.54
CA ALA A 115 -12.69 -5.20 6.81
C ALA A 115 -11.76 -4.23 7.59
N ARG A 116 -12.35 -3.40 8.44
CA ARG A 116 -11.70 -2.44 9.34
C ARG A 116 -11.63 -3.06 10.72
N TYR A 117 -10.48 -2.93 11.38
CA TYR A 117 -10.20 -3.46 12.70
C TYR A 117 -9.76 -2.31 13.58
N LEU A 118 -10.50 -2.05 14.66
CA LEU A 118 -10.22 -0.95 15.57
C LEU A 118 -9.06 -1.33 16.49
N ASP A 119 -8.31 -0.33 16.94
CA ASP A 119 -7.20 -0.55 17.88
C ASP A 119 -7.67 -1.24 19.17
N SER A 120 -8.86 -0.89 19.66
CA SER A 120 -9.47 -1.52 20.84
C SER A 120 -9.70 -3.02 20.62
N GLU A 121 -10.24 -3.42 19.46
CA GLU A 121 -10.45 -4.83 19.12
C GLU A 121 -9.13 -5.59 19.01
N LEU A 122 -8.09 -4.95 18.44
CA LEU A 122 -6.77 -5.53 18.34
C LEU A 122 -6.10 -5.66 19.71
N ALA A 123 -6.27 -4.67 20.60
CA ALA A 123 -5.72 -4.69 21.95
C ALA A 123 -6.27 -5.86 22.77
N GLU A 124 -7.58 -6.12 22.71
CA GLU A 124 -8.25 -7.22 23.42
C GLU A 124 -7.71 -8.63 23.09
N VAL A 125 -7.04 -8.77 21.94
CA VAL A 125 -6.47 -10.05 21.47
C VAL A 125 -4.94 -10.05 21.45
N GLY A 126 -4.30 -9.01 22.01
CA GLY A 126 -2.84 -8.83 22.01
C GLY A 126 -2.28 -8.64 20.60
N GLY A 127 -3.06 -8.01 19.72
CA GLY A 127 -2.70 -7.78 18.32
C GLY A 127 -1.79 -6.57 18.12
N LEU A 128 -1.93 -5.53 18.94
CA LEU A 128 -1.12 -4.30 18.82
C LEU A 128 0.38 -4.57 19.04
N ASP A 129 0.74 -5.49 19.93
CA ASP A 129 2.15 -5.87 20.19
C ASP A 129 2.84 -6.55 19.00
N LYS A 130 2.09 -6.89 17.96
CA LYS A 130 2.60 -7.52 16.73
C LYS A 130 2.81 -6.53 15.60
N ALA A 131 2.48 -5.25 15.82
CA ALA A 131 2.62 -4.21 14.82
C ALA A 131 4.09 -3.84 14.62
N ILE A 132 4.47 -3.67 13.35
CA ILE A 132 5.81 -3.26 12.91
C ILE A 132 5.65 -1.96 12.12
N GLY A 133 6.26 -0.89 12.62
CA GLY A 133 6.34 0.39 11.92
C GLY A 133 7.56 0.46 11.01
N VAL A 134 7.36 0.85 9.75
CA VAL A 134 8.44 1.11 8.78
C VAL A 134 9.03 2.49 9.05
N MET A 135 9.88 2.55 10.08
CA MET A 135 10.63 3.73 10.52
C MET A 135 12.07 3.67 10.01
N GLY A 136 12.77 4.80 10.04
CA GLY A 136 14.18 4.91 9.69
C GLY A 136 14.51 6.16 8.88
N PRO A 137 15.79 6.36 8.53
CA PRO A 137 16.20 7.50 7.71
C PRO A 137 15.61 7.44 6.30
N ALA A 138 15.66 8.55 5.57
CA ALA A 138 15.31 8.59 4.15
C ALA A 138 15.97 7.44 3.37
N GLY A 139 15.18 6.76 2.53
CA GLY A 139 15.59 5.54 1.82
C GLY A 139 15.18 4.23 2.52
N SER A 140 14.76 4.28 3.79
CA SER A 140 14.19 3.11 4.47
C SER A 140 12.86 2.72 3.85
N ALA A 141 12.61 1.42 3.67
CA ALA A 141 11.40 0.94 3.02
C ALA A 141 10.88 -0.39 3.58
N GLY A 142 9.59 -0.64 3.37
CA GLY A 142 8.97 -1.95 3.54
C GLY A 142 8.21 -2.35 2.27
N LEU A 143 8.44 -3.57 1.78
CA LEU A 143 7.66 -4.20 0.72
C LEU A 143 6.73 -5.25 1.34
N VAL A 144 5.43 -4.95 1.41
CA VAL A 144 4.47 -5.69 2.24
C VAL A 144 3.29 -6.16 1.41
N ASP A 145 2.88 -7.42 1.60
CA ASP A 145 1.62 -7.93 1.06
C ASP A 145 0.45 -7.47 1.93
N THR A 146 -0.20 -6.39 1.51
CA THR A 146 -1.28 -5.73 2.25
C THR A 146 -2.64 -6.42 2.10
N SER A 147 -2.79 -7.42 1.22
CA SER A 147 -3.98 -8.28 1.24
C SER A 147 -3.91 -9.34 2.35
N ARG A 148 -2.73 -9.54 2.92
CA ARG A 148 -2.49 -10.54 3.98
C ARG A 148 -1.98 -9.98 5.30
N CYS A 149 -1.46 -8.76 5.31
CA CYS A 149 -0.97 -8.09 6.50
C CYS A 149 -1.94 -6.99 6.90
N LEU A 150 -2.54 -7.08 8.09
CA LEU A 150 -3.32 -5.99 8.65
C LEU A 150 -2.41 -4.78 8.76
N HIS A 151 -2.86 -3.64 8.27
CA HIS A 151 -2.01 -2.46 8.21
C HIS A 151 -2.82 -1.18 8.33
N TYR A 152 -2.12 -0.11 8.66
CA TYR A 152 -2.65 1.24 8.57
C TYR A 152 -1.55 2.21 8.15
N GLY A 153 -1.98 3.38 7.67
CA GLY A 153 -1.09 4.50 7.42
C GLY A 153 -1.86 5.73 6.96
N SER A 154 -1.49 6.95 7.32
CA SER A 154 -0.46 7.38 8.28
C SER A 154 -1.12 8.14 9.43
N ARG A 155 -0.73 7.86 10.68
CA ARG A 155 -1.20 8.58 11.88
C ARG A 155 -0.13 9.59 12.30
N VAL A 156 -0.10 10.73 11.60
CA VAL A 156 0.92 11.77 11.76
C VAL A 156 0.56 12.68 12.93
N LYS A 157 1.53 13.05 13.77
CA LYS A 157 1.34 14.00 14.87
C LYS A 157 1.32 15.46 14.39
N PRO A 158 0.70 16.39 15.15
CA PRO A 158 0.75 17.82 14.83
C PRO A 158 2.19 18.34 14.71
N GLY A 159 2.44 19.21 13.73
CA GLY A 159 3.75 19.85 13.53
C GLY A 159 4.75 19.03 12.69
N THR A 160 4.38 17.84 12.22
CA THR A 160 5.20 17.03 11.31
C THR A 160 4.39 16.54 10.09
N TYR A 161 5.04 15.83 9.18
CA TYR A 161 4.44 15.29 7.96
C TYR A 161 5.17 14.02 7.50
N ARG A 162 4.48 13.22 6.68
CA ARG A 162 5.08 12.07 5.99
C ARG A 162 5.07 12.29 4.49
N LEU A 163 6.21 12.00 3.87
CA LEU A 163 6.34 11.88 2.42
C LEU A 163 6.87 10.48 2.08
N CYS A 164 6.07 9.71 1.33
CA CYS A 164 6.35 8.31 1.02
C CYS A 164 6.16 8.04 -0.48
N LEU A 165 7.18 7.50 -1.14
CA LEU A 165 6.99 6.91 -2.45
C LEU A 165 6.28 5.56 -2.25
N TYR A 166 5.19 5.38 -2.98
CA TYR A 166 4.34 4.22 -2.92
C TYR A 166 4.35 3.50 -4.27
N ILE A 167 4.61 2.21 -4.27
CA ILE A 167 4.56 1.38 -5.49
C ILE A 167 3.72 0.15 -5.20
N GLN A 168 2.73 -0.12 -6.04
CA GLN A 168 1.86 -1.29 -5.90
C GLN A 168 2.05 -2.24 -7.08
N TYR A 169 2.27 -3.51 -6.75
CA TYR A 169 2.22 -4.62 -7.68
C TYR A 169 1.05 -5.53 -7.32
N CYS A 170 0.35 -6.03 -8.34
CA CYS A 170 -0.75 -6.97 -8.17
C CYS A 170 -0.46 -8.28 -8.92
N ALA A 171 -0.89 -9.40 -8.36
CA ALA A 171 -0.77 -10.71 -9.01
C ALA A 171 -1.81 -10.88 -10.13
N SER A 172 -2.98 -10.24 -10.00
CA SER A 172 -3.95 -10.09 -11.07
C SER A 172 -4.02 -8.66 -11.57
N ARG A 173 -4.67 -8.48 -12.73
CA ARG A 173 -4.92 -7.17 -13.30
C ARG A 173 -5.88 -6.38 -12.43
N GLU A 174 -5.55 -5.13 -12.18
CA GLU A 174 -6.34 -4.18 -11.41
C GLU A 174 -6.43 -2.83 -12.15
N HIS A 175 -7.30 -1.94 -11.68
CA HIS A 175 -7.33 -0.56 -12.15
C HIS A 175 -6.24 0.26 -11.42
N GLY A 176 -5.48 1.07 -12.16
CA GLY A 176 -4.34 1.79 -11.62
C GLY A 176 -3.80 2.86 -12.59
N ASN A 177 -2.53 3.21 -12.43
CA ASN A 177 -1.85 4.16 -13.30
C ASN A 177 -1.70 3.62 -14.72
N ILE A 178 -1.48 4.53 -15.68
CA ILE A 178 -1.22 4.22 -17.08
C ILE A 178 0.29 4.39 -17.34
N PHE A 179 0.93 3.35 -17.84
CA PHE A 179 2.36 3.35 -18.20
C PHE A 179 2.55 3.27 -19.72
N ASP A 180 3.63 3.88 -20.21
CA ASP A 180 4.10 3.72 -21.59
C ASP A 180 4.86 2.39 -21.73
N ALA A 181 4.10 1.30 -21.94
CA ALA A 181 4.66 -0.03 -22.09
C ALA A 181 5.58 -0.18 -23.32
N ALA A 182 5.44 0.69 -24.34
CA ALA A 182 6.26 0.61 -25.55
C ALA A 182 7.74 0.88 -25.26
N ARG A 183 8.05 1.69 -24.23
CA ARG A 183 9.42 1.91 -23.73
C ARG A 183 10.13 0.60 -23.35
N TYR A 184 9.37 -0.43 -22.98
CA TYR A 184 9.90 -1.70 -22.53
C TYR A 184 9.75 -2.83 -23.55
N ALA A 185 9.40 -2.55 -24.81
CA ALA A 185 9.16 -3.60 -25.82
C ALA A 185 10.37 -4.55 -26.03
N GLY A 186 11.60 -4.08 -25.79
CA GLY A 186 12.83 -4.88 -25.85
C GLY A 186 13.08 -5.77 -24.62
N ASP A 187 12.33 -5.59 -23.53
CA ASP A 187 12.41 -6.37 -22.30
C ASP A 187 11.06 -7.03 -22.00
N ARG A 188 10.99 -8.34 -22.21
CA ARG A 188 9.72 -9.07 -22.09
C ARG A 188 9.15 -9.04 -20.68
N VAL A 189 9.96 -8.98 -19.62
CA VAL A 189 9.48 -8.97 -18.23
C VAL A 189 8.87 -7.62 -17.90
N ARG A 190 9.60 -6.53 -18.18
CA ARG A 190 9.14 -5.15 -17.94
C ARG A 190 7.93 -4.80 -18.81
N TYR A 191 7.92 -5.26 -20.06
CA TYR A 191 6.77 -5.14 -20.95
C TYR A 191 5.54 -5.81 -20.35
N LEU A 192 5.63 -7.08 -19.94
CA LEU A 192 4.50 -7.81 -19.35
C LEU A 192 3.99 -7.16 -18.06
N ALA A 193 4.89 -6.58 -17.26
CA ALA A 193 4.51 -5.90 -16.02
C ALA A 193 3.68 -4.63 -16.25
N THR A 194 3.83 -3.98 -17.41
CA THR A 194 3.20 -2.68 -17.71
C THR A 194 2.08 -2.76 -18.74
N VAL A 195 2.12 -3.69 -19.70
CA VAL A 195 1.26 -3.69 -20.91
C VAL A 195 -0.24 -3.63 -20.62
N ASN A 196 -0.68 -4.11 -19.46
CA ASN A 196 -2.10 -4.15 -19.10
C ASN A 196 -2.62 -2.86 -18.45
N SER A 197 -1.77 -1.86 -18.21
CA SER A 197 -2.16 -0.58 -17.63
C SER A 197 -3.11 0.22 -18.52
N GLN A 198 -2.89 0.17 -19.85
CA GLN A 198 -3.64 0.97 -20.85
C GLN A 198 -5.03 0.43 -21.17
N ARG A 199 -5.37 -0.77 -20.71
CA ARG A 199 -6.69 -1.37 -20.94
C ARG A 199 -7.72 -0.97 -19.88
N SER A 200 -7.30 -0.19 -18.89
CA SER A 200 -8.13 0.41 -17.84
C SER A 200 -8.59 1.79 -18.38
N SER A 201 -9.85 2.18 -18.17
CA SER A 201 -10.44 3.37 -18.81
C SER A 201 -9.62 4.65 -18.60
N MET A 202 -9.71 5.61 -19.54
CA MET A 202 -8.93 6.88 -19.57
C MET A 202 -9.10 7.81 -18.35
N ALA A 203 -9.80 7.40 -17.29
CA ALA A 203 -9.96 8.21 -16.09
C ALA A 203 -8.82 7.91 -15.12
N ASP A 204 -8.21 8.97 -14.56
CA ASP A 204 -7.28 8.82 -13.44
C ASP A 204 -7.98 8.05 -12.30
N VAL A 205 -7.37 6.95 -11.89
CA VAL A 205 -7.89 6.16 -10.78
C VAL A 205 -7.51 6.89 -9.50
N ALA A 206 -8.51 7.50 -8.85
CA ALA A 206 -8.37 8.07 -7.51
C ALA A 206 -7.66 7.09 -6.56
N ALA A 207 -6.87 7.58 -5.61
CA ALA A 207 -6.21 6.72 -4.64
C ALA A 207 -7.27 5.85 -3.92
N PRO A 208 -6.99 4.58 -3.57
CA PRO A 208 -7.98 3.68 -2.96
C PRO A 208 -8.63 4.22 -1.67
N HIS A 209 -8.04 5.24 -1.05
CA HIS A 209 -8.53 5.88 0.16
C HIS A 209 -9.39 7.14 -0.08
N GLN A 210 -9.58 7.54 -1.34
CA GLN A 210 -10.55 8.57 -1.76
C GLN A 210 -11.94 7.97 -2.08
N MET A 211 -12.08 6.65 -2.03
CA MET A 211 -13.39 5.98 -2.08
C MET A 211 -13.86 5.68 -0.66
N GLY A 212 -14.45 6.71 -0.03
CA GLY A 212 -15.09 6.68 1.27
C GLY A 212 -16.16 7.75 1.32
#